data_AF-A0A920FN09-F1
#
_entry.id   AF-A0A920FN09-F1
#
_cell.length_a   1.000
_cell.length_b   1.000
_cell.length_c   1.000
_cell.angle_alpha   90.00
_cell.angle_beta   90.00
_cell.angle_gamma   90.00
#
_symmetry.space_group_name_H-M   'P 1'
#
loop_
_entity.id
_entity.type
_entity.pdbx_description
1 polymer ?
#
loop_
_entity_poly.entity_id
_entity_poly.type
_entity_poly.pdbx_seq_one_letter_code
_entity_poly.pdbx_strand_id
1 'polypeptide(L)'
;MFCTQCEPEGFRKITWFTDRPDNLSIFKVRIEAKNSFNNLLSNGNLIRIGNIKKYNRKYVIWNDPFPKPSYLFALVVGNLEVLKDYFITKDKKKVSLEIFTEIGKSKNAKFAMESLKKAMKWDEDNYDLKYDLERFMIVAVDHFNMGAMENKGLNIFNSKFILSDKNKTTDQELKKY
;
A
#
# COMPACT_ATOMS: atom_id res chain seq x y z
N MET A 1 -5.67 6.28 -12.86
CA MET A 1 -5.28 6.07 -11.45
C MET A 1 -4.20 7.07 -11.12
N PHE A 2 -4.20 7.65 -9.93
CA PHE A 2 -3.13 8.48 -9.41
C PHE A 2 -2.36 7.70 -8.36
N CYS A 3 -1.03 7.72 -8.43
CA CYS A 3 -0.15 7.12 -7.44
C CYS A 3 1.09 8.01 -7.27
N THR A 4 1.85 7.79 -6.21
CA THR A 4 3.05 8.55 -5.87
C THR A 4 4.29 7.66 -5.90
N GLN A 5 5.43 8.25 -6.22
CA GLN A 5 6.76 7.71 -5.95
C GLN A 5 7.59 8.84 -5.36
N CYS A 6 8.00 8.67 -4.09
CA CYS A 6 8.67 9.73 -3.34
C CYS A 6 10.16 9.46 -3.11
N GLU A 7 10.63 8.23 -3.23
CA GLU A 7 12.06 7.95 -3.12
C GLU A 7 12.82 8.32 -4.42
N PRO A 8 14.03 8.91 -4.31
CA PRO A 8 14.66 9.36 -3.06
C PRO A 8 14.21 10.76 -2.61
N GLU A 9 13.82 11.60 -3.56
CA GLU A 9 13.62 13.04 -3.37
C GLU A 9 12.41 13.54 -4.19
N GLY A 10 11.36 12.72 -4.26
CA GLY A 10 10.15 12.98 -5.03
C GLY A 10 9.09 13.77 -4.26
N PHE A 11 9.10 13.74 -2.92
CA PHE A 11 8.08 14.41 -2.12
C PHE A 11 8.10 15.94 -2.29
N ARG A 12 9.28 16.53 -2.52
CA ARG A 12 9.43 17.96 -2.87
C ARG A 12 8.69 18.38 -4.15
N LYS A 13 8.27 17.44 -5.00
CA LYS A 13 7.44 17.72 -6.18
C LYS A 13 5.95 17.84 -5.86
N ILE A 14 5.53 17.44 -4.65
CA ILE A 14 4.15 17.48 -4.17
C ILE A 14 3.91 18.77 -3.37
N THR A 15 4.80 19.09 -2.43
CA THR A 15 4.73 20.29 -1.58
C THR A 15 6.11 20.65 -1.03
N TRP A 16 6.24 21.87 -0.51
CA TRP A 16 7.43 22.28 0.24
C TRP A 16 7.57 21.43 1.51
N PHE A 17 8.74 20.82 1.68
CA PHE A 17 9.10 20.00 2.84
C PHE A 17 10.62 19.89 2.95
N THR A 18 11.14 19.63 4.15
CA THR A 18 12.56 19.27 4.34
C THR A 18 12.76 17.82 3.89
N ASP A 19 12.90 17.64 2.57
CA ASP A 19 12.87 16.35 1.87
C ASP A 19 14.22 15.62 1.94
N ARG A 20 14.56 15.17 3.14
CA ARG A 20 15.75 14.39 3.50
C ARG A 20 15.37 13.29 4.52
N PRO A 21 16.01 12.11 4.49
CA PRO A 21 15.52 10.92 5.20
C PRO A 21 15.68 10.95 6.72
N ASP A 22 16.49 11.84 7.27
CA ASP A 22 16.67 12.07 8.70
C ASP A 22 15.63 13.04 9.30
N ASN A 23 14.78 13.67 8.47
CA ASN A 23 13.66 14.48 8.93
C ASN A 23 12.39 13.62 9.09
N LEU A 24 12.13 13.16 10.31
CA LEU A 24 10.98 12.29 10.62
C LEU A 24 9.77 13.12 11.08
N SER A 25 8.59 12.84 10.51
CA SER A 25 7.34 13.50 10.91
C SER A 25 6.16 12.54 10.94
N ILE A 26 5.12 12.90 11.71
CA ILE A 26 3.83 12.21 11.75
C ILE A 26 2.95 12.76 10.63
N PHE A 27 2.37 11.88 9.81
CA PHE A 27 1.54 12.27 8.67
C PHE A 27 0.07 11.97 8.92
N LYS A 28 -0.76 13.02 8.88
CA LYS A 28 -2.22 12.94 8.81
C LYS A 28 -2.68 13.47 7.45
N VAL A 29 -3.20 12.57 6.62
CA VAL A 29 -3.45 12.82 5.20
C VAL A 29 -4.94 12.83 4.93
N ARG A 30 -5.48 13.96 4.46
CA ARG A 30 -6.85 14.06 3.98
C ARG A 30 -6.85 14.05 2.46
N ILE A 31 -7.53 13.08 1.87
CA ILE A 31 -7.68 12.96 0.43
C ILE A 31 -9.12 13.30 0.08
N GLU A 32 -9.32 14.22 -0.85
CA GLU A 32 -10.63 14.49 -1.43
C GLU A 32 -10.65 14.10 -2.91
N ALA A 33 -11.68 13.39 -3.36
CA ALA A 33 -11.83 13.00 -4.76
C ALA A 33 -13.30 13.08 -5.20
N LYS A 34 -13.52 13.05 -6.52
CA LYS A 34 -14.87 12.84 -7.10
C LYS A 34 -15.45 11.53 -6.58
N ASN A 35 -16.77 11.47 -6.40
CA ASN A 35 -17.47 10.26 -5.95
C ASN A 35 -17.27 9.05 -6.86
N SER A 36 -16.87 9.27 -8.12
CA SER A 36 -16.53 8.25 -9.11
C SER A 36 -15.25 7.45 -8.83
N PHE A 37 -14.40 7.90 -7.90
CA PHE A 37 -13.22 7.15 -7.46
C PHE A 37 -13.57 6.28 -6.26
N ASN A 38 -13.37 4.97 -6.32
CA ASN A 38 -13.77 4.06 -5.25
C ASN A 38 -12.73 4.00 -4.13
N ASN A 39 -11.44 4.11 -4.46
CA ASN A 39 -10.32 3.84 -3.56
C ASN A 39 -9.51 5.12 -3.38
N LEU A 40 -9.37 5.58 -2.14
CA LEU A 40 -8.52 6.71 -1.72
C LEU A 40 -7.65 6.20 -0.57
N LEU A 41 -6.37 5.94 -0.83
CA LEU A 41 -5.46 5.26 0.08
C LEU A 41 -4.26 6.15 0.42
N SER A 42 -3.79 6.08 1.65
CA SER A 42 -2.50 6.63 2.10
C SER A 42 -1.96 5.78 3.25
N ASN A 43 -0.79 6.14 3.79
CA ASN A 43 -0.15 5.42 4.89
C ASN A 43 -1.02 5.41 6.17
N GLY A 44 -0.80 4.40 7.02
CA GLY A 44 -1.38 4.34 8.36
C GLY A 44 -2.83 3.84 8.42
N ASN A 45 -3.59 4.36 9.37
CA ASN A 45 -4.94 3.89 9.67
C ASN A 45 -6.00 4.84 9.10
N LEU A 46 -7.07 4.28 8.54
CA LEU A 46 -8.23 5.03 8.06
C LEU A 46 -9.06 5.50 9.26
N ILE A 47 -9.07 6.80 9.53
CA ILE A 47 -9.74 7.37 10.71
C ILE A 47 -11.08 8.05 10.40
N ARG A 48 -11.33 8.44 9.13
CA ARG A 48 -12.60 9.08 8.75
C ARG A 48 -12.91 8.90 7.27
N ILE A 49 -14.18 8.68 6.95
CA ILE A 49 -14.74 8.82 5.60
C ILE A 49 -15.87 9.85 5.71
N GLY A 50 -16.04 10.70 4.70
CA GLY A 50 -17.20 11.57 4.62
C GLY A 50 -17.49 12.09 3.22
N ASN A 51 -18.65 12.73 3.08
CA ASN A 51 -19.11 13.34 1.84
C ASN A 51 -19.05 14.87 1.95
N ILE A 52 -18.69 15.52 0.86
CA ILE A 52 -18.68 16.97 0.73
C ILE A 52 -19.82 17.36 -0.21
N LYS A 53 -21.03 17.45 0.37
CA LYS A 53 -22.30 17.60 -0.38
C LYS A 53 -22.25 18.76 -1.38
N LYS A 54 -21.70 19.92 -0.97
CA LYS A 54 -21.58 21.13 -1.80
C LYS A 54 -20.85 20.89 -3.13
N TYR A 55 -19.90 19.96 -3.17
CA TYR A 55 -19.03 19.73 -4.32
C TYR A 55 -19.24 18.35 -4.98
N ASN A 56 -20.21 17.56 -4.52
CA ASN A 56 -20.42 16.16 -4.95
C ASN A 56 -19.11 15.33 -4.93
N ARG A 57 -18.34 15.49 -3.85
CA ARG A 57 -17.07 14.79 -3.60
C ARG A 57 -17.17 13.97 -2.33
N LYS A 58 -16.19 13.09 -2.15
CA LYS A 58 -15.95 12.40 -0.88
C LYS A 58 -14.53 12.68 -0.41
N TYR A 59 -14.32 12.44 0.87
CA TYR A 59 -13.00 12.49 1.47
C TYR A 59 -12.76 11.30 2.37
N VAL A 60 -11.48 10.97 2.53
CA VAL A 60 -10.98 10.07 3.55
C VAL A 60 -9.87 10.77 4.32
N ILE A 61 -9.69 10.39 5.58
CA ILE A 61 -8.58 10.86 6.40
C ILE A 61 -7.83 9.62 6.90
N TRP A 62 -6.54 9.60 6.63
CA TRP A 62 -5.57 8.61 7.08
C TRP A 62 -4.65 9.22 8.13
N ASN A 63 -4.26 8.44 9.11
CA ASN A 63 -3.33 8.84 10.15
C ASN A 63 -2.29 7.74 10.37
N ASP A 64 -1.04 8.03 10.05
CA ASP A 64 0.10 7.17 10.37
C ASP A 64 0.71 7.64 11.69
N PRO A 65 0.58 6.86 12.78
CA PRO A 65 1.04 7.28 14.10
C PRO A 65 2.58 7.24 14.24
N PHE A 66 3.30 6.61 13.31
CA PHE A 66 4.74 6.46 13.39
C PHE A 66 5.47 7.59 12.63
N PRO A 67 6.45 8.26 13.25
CA PRO A 67 7.32 9.20 12.55
C PRO A 67 8.04 8.51 11.41
N LYS A 68 7.97 9.10 10.21
CA LYS A 68 8.65 8.59 9.02
C LYS A 68 9.22 9.73 8.17
N PRO A 69 10.25 9.47 7.36
CA PRO A 69 10.70 10.43 6.37
C PRO A 69 9.72 10.57 5.21
N SER A 70 9.81 11.69 4.50
CA SER A 70 8.94 12.04 3.37
C SER A 70 9.00 11.03 2.20
N TYR A 71 10.13 10.35 2.00
CA TYR A 71 10.27 9.37 0.92
C TYR A 71 9.35 8.15 1.08
N LEU A 72 8.90 7.84 2.31
CA LEU A 72 7.95 6.77 2.62
C LEU A 72 6.48 7.20 2.52
N PHE A 73 6.20 8.45 2.12
CA PHE A 73 4.84 8.90 1.85
C PHE A 73 4.26 8.22 0.62
N ALA A 74 3.04 7.70 0.75
CA ALA A 74 2.26 7.18 -0.37
C ALA A 74 0.83 7.72 -0.40
N LEU A 75 0.34 7.93 -1.62
CA LEU A 75 -1.05 8.25 -1.91
C LEU A 75 -1.48 7.52 -3.19
N VAL A 76 -2.63 6.86 -3.14
CA VAL A 76 -3.25 6.21 -4.30
C VAL A 76 -4.72 6.61 -4.40
N VAL A 77 -5.15 7.06 -5.59
CA VAL A 77 -6.55 7.36 -5.90
C VAL A 77 -6.95 6.70 -7.21
N GLY A 78 -7.96 5.83 -7.17
CA GLY A 78 -8.34 5.04 -8.33
C GLY A 78 -9.60 4.21 -8.12
N ASN A 79 -9.95 3.46 -9.17
CA ASN A 79 -10.98 2.43 -9.14
C ASN A 79 -10.25 1.08 -9.23
N LEU A 80 -10.07 0.45 -8.07
CA LEU A 80 -9.28 -0.76 -7.95
C LEU A 80 -10.12 -1.86 -7.31
N GLU A 81 -9.90 -3.08 -7.77
CA GLU A 81 -10.39 -4.29 -7.11
C GLU A 81 -9.46 -4.64 -5.95
N VAL A 82 -9.97 -5.30 -4.91
CA VAL A 82 -9.18 -5.65 -3.73
C VAL A 82 -9.33 -7.12 -3.40
N LEU A 83 -8.21 -7.83 -3.29
CA LEU A 83 -8.11 -9.13 -2.65
C LEU A 83 -7.81 -8.89 -1.16
N LYS A 84 -8.69 -9.37 -0.28
CA LYS A 84 -8.57 -9.20 1.17
C LYS A 84 -8.26 -10.52 1.84
N ASP A 85 -7.42 -10.45 2.87
CA ASP A 85 -7.14 -11.55 3.78
C ASP A 85 -6.69 -10.97 5.13
N TYR A 86 -6.18 -11.80 6.03
CA TYR A 86 -5.61 -11.38 7.29
C TYR A 86 -4.40 -12.24 7.69
N PHE A 87 -3.60 -11.69 8.58
CA PHE A 87 -2.53 -12.39 9.29
C PHE A 87 -2.75 -12.23 10.80
N ILE A 88 -2.49 -13.28 11.57
CA ILE A 88 -2.51 -13.23 13.03
C ILE A 88 -1.07 -13.27 13.49
N THR A 89 -0.62 -12.18 14.12
CA THR A 89 0.73 -12.09 14.67
C THR A 89 0.93 -13.03 15.86
N LYS A 90 2.18 -13.28 16.23
CA LYS A 90 2.56 -14.09 17.40
C LYS A 90 1.91 -13.62 18.71
N ASP A 91 1.62 -12.32 18.84
CA ASP A 91 0.90 -11.72 19.98
C ASP A 91 -0.63 -11.61 19.77
N LYS A 92 -1.17 -12.36 18.80
CA LYS A 92 -2.60 -12.50 18.52
C LYS A 92 -3.28 -11.23 18.00
N LYS A 93 -2.51 -10.25 17.50
CA LYS A 93 -3.08 -9.11 16.78
C LYS A 93 -3.48 -9.54 15.38
N LYS A 94 -4.70 -9.18 14.98
CA LYS A 94 -5.20 -9.41 13.62
C LYS A 94 -4.80 -8.24 12.72
N VAL A 95 -3.94 -8.51 11.73
CA VAL A 95 -3.54 -7.55 10.70
C VAL A 95 -4.38 -7.79 9.44
N SER A 96 -5.06 -6.75 8.96
CA SER A 96 -5.79 -6.81 7.68
C SER A 96 -4.80 -6.72 6.52
N LEU A 97 -4.86 -7.66 5.59
CA LEU A 97 -4.06 -7.66 4.37
C LEU A 97 -4.93 -7.30 3.17
N GLU A 98 -4.53 -6.31 2.40
CA GLU A 98 -5.29 -5.84 1.23
C GLU A 98 -4.37 -5.67 0.03
N ILE A 99 -4.61 -6.43 -1.04
CA ILE A 99 -3.90 -6.26 -2.33
C ILE A 99 -4.85 -5.65 -3.35
N PHE A 100 -4.56 -4.43 -3.75
CA PHE A 100 -5.32 -3.67 -4.75
C PHE A 100 -4.74 -3.88 -6.14
N THR A 101 -5.60 -4.17 -7.10
CA THR A 101 -5.25 -4.40 -8.51
C THR A 101 -6.21 -3.65 -9.42
N GLU A 102 -5.88 -3.57 -10.70
CA GLU A 102 -6.89 -3.22 -11.70
C GLU A 102 -8.05 -4.21 -11.70
N ILE A 103 -9.21 -3.74 -12.14
CA ILE A 103 -10.46 -4.51 -12.17
C ILE A 103 -10.27 -5.76 -13.02
N GLY A 104 -10.65 -6.92 -12.48
CA GLY A 104 -10.56 -8.22 -13.14
C GLY A 104 -9.23 -8.96 -12.91
N LYS A 105 -8.23 -8.31 -12.29
CA LYS A 105 -6.90 -8.90 -12.03
C LYS A 105 -6.71 -9.44 -10.61
N SER A 106 -7.66 -9.24 -9.68
CA SER A 106 -7.48 -9.58 -8.25
C SER A 106 -7.17 -11.05 -8.00
N LYS A 107 -7.75 -11.95 -8.81
CA LYS A 107 -7.54 -13.40 -8.71
C LYS A 107 -6.08 -13.81 -8.93
N ASN A 108 -5.33 -13.01 -9.68
CA ASN A 108 -3.92 -13.26 -9.99
C ASN A 108 -2.99 -12.83 -8.85
N ALA A 109 -3.50 -12.11 -7.83
CA ALA A 109 -2.73 -11.67 -6.66
C ALA A 109 -2.69 -12.69 -5.52
N LYS A 110 -3.29 -13.88 -5.68
CA LYS A 110 -3.33 -14.91 -4.62
C LYS A 110 -1.93 -15.36 -4.19
N PHE A 111 -1.03 -15.54 -5.14
CA PHE A 111 0.35 -15.92 -4.83
C PHE A 111 1.08 -14.83 -4.03
N ALA A 112 0.87 -13.56 -4.39
CA ALA A 112 1.42 -12.44 -3.64
C ALA A 112 0.86 -12.37 -2.20
N MET A 113 -0.43 -12.67 -2.00
CA MET A 113 -1.02 -12.74 -0.66
C MET A 113 -0.37 -13.82 0.21
N GLU A 114 -0.18 -15.03 -0.35
CA GLU A 114 0.48 -16.12 0.36
C GLU A 114 1.95 -15.80 0.65
N SER A 115 2.64 -15.16 -0.29
CA SER A 115 4.03 -14.71 -0.12
C SER A 115 4.15 -13.66 0.98
N LEU A 116 3.22 -12.70 1.04
CA LEU A 116 3.16 -11.69 2.11
C LEU A 116 2.99 -12.36 3.49
N LYS A 117 2.06 -13.30 3.63
CA LYS A 117 1.86 -14.03 4.90
C LYS A 117 3.10 -14.82 5.31
N LYS A 118 3.77 -15.47 4.36
CA LYS A 118 5.03 -16.19 4.61
C LYS A 118 6.14 -15.24 5.07
N ALA A 119 6.28 -14.09 4.41
CA ALA A 119 7.27 -13.07 4.80
C ALA A 119 7.02 -12.57 6.23
N MET A 120 5.77 -12.22 6.57
CA MET A 120 5.41 -11.81 7.93
C MET A 120 5.71 -12.91 8.96
N LYS A 121 5.35 -14.17 8.67
CA LYS A 121 5.63 -15.29 9.58
C LYS A 121 7.12 -15.55 9.75
N TRP A 122 7.88 -15.44 8.66
CA TRP A 122 9.31 -15.68 8.67
C TRP A 122 10.04 -14.62 9.51
N ASP A 123 9.67 -13.34 9.40
CA ASP A 123 10.21 -12.27 10.25
C ASP A 123 9.90 -12.51 11.74
N GLU A 124 8.71 -12.99 12.09
CA GLU A 124 8.36 -13.35 13.48
C GLU A 124 9.16 -14.55 14.00
N ASP A 125 9.42 -15.55 13.16
CA ASP A 125 10.11 -16.78 13.56
C ASP A 125 11.62 -16.59 13.69
N ASN A 126 12.22 -15.80 12.80
CA ASN A 126 13.67 -15.67 12.70
C ASN A 126 14.20 -14.44 13.44
N TYR A 127 13.41 -13.37 13.53
CA TYR A 127 13.85 -12.09 14.09
C TYR A 127 12.94 -11.54 15.19
N ASP A 128 11.84 -12.23 15.53
CA ASP A 128 10.82 -11.75 16.49
C ASP A 128 10.23 -10.38 16.12
N LEU A 129 10.24 -10.05 14.81
CA LEU A 129 9.72 -8.80 14.27
C LEU A 129 8.25 -8.95 13.90
N LYS A 130 7.39 -8.25 14.64
CA LYS A 130 5.94 -8.27 14.45
C LYS A 130 5.48 -7.01 13.73
N TYR A 131 4.44 -7.14 12.91
CA TYR A 131 3.88 -5.99 12.22
C TYR A 131 3.13 -5.03 13.17
N ASP A 132 3.39 -3.74 13.02
CA ASP A 132 3.04 -2.70 13.99
C ASP A 132 1.72 -1.97 13.68
N LEU A 133 1.23 -2.01 12.44
CA LEU A 133 -0.04 -1.39 12.02
C LEU A 133 -1.22 -2.37 12.04
N GLU A 134 -2.44 -1.84 11.91
CA GLU A 134 -3.67 -2.63 11.82
C GLU A 134 -3.90 -3.22 10.42
N ARG A 135 -3.21 -2.65 9.42
CA ARG A 135 -3.40 -2.95 8.01
C ARG A 135 -2.07 -2.93 7.25
N PHE A 136 -1.93 -3.84 6.31
CA PHE A 136 -0.91 -3.84 5.28
C PHE A 136 -1.58 -3.77 3.90
N MET A 137 -1.28 -2.74 3.12
CA MET A 137 -1.81 -2.57 1.77
C MET A 137 -0.71 -2.72 0.73
N ILE A 138 -1.02 -3.40 -0.36
CA ILE A 138 -0.21 -3.44 -1.58
C ILE A 138 -1.07 -2.89 -2.72
N VAL A 139 -0.51 -2.02 -3.57
CA VAL A 139 -1.15 -1.58 -4.80
C VAL A 139 -0.28 -2.01 -5.99
N ALA A 140 -0.84 -2.86 -6.86
CA ALA A 140 -0.20 -3.25 -8.10
C ALA A 140 -0.53 -2.22 -9.20
N VAL A 141 0.51 -1.65 -9.82
CA VAL A 141 0.38 -0.64 -10.89
C VAL A 141 1.18 -1.09 -12.13
N ASP A 142 0.62 -0.93 -13.33
CA ASP A 142 1.28 -1.37 -14.58
C ASP A 142 2.42 -0.45 -15.01
N HIS A 143 2.39 0.84 -14.62
CA HIS A 143 3.39 1.84 -14.98
C HIS A 143 4.16 2.28 -13.74
N PHE A 144 5.17 1.49 -13.34
CA PHE A 144 6.08 1.82 -12.25
C PHE A 144 7.53 1.65 -12.70
N ASN A 145 8.36 2.68 -12.49
CA ASN A 145 9.76 2.68 -12.92
C ASN A 145 10.63 1.70 -12.12
N MET A 146 10.29 1.51 -10.84
CA MET A 146 10.96 0.56 -9.94
C MET A 146 10.18 -0.75 -9.88
N GLY A 147 10.77 -1.79 -9.26
CA GLY A 147 10.05 -3.05 -9.07
C GLY A 147 8.97 -2.97 -7.99
N ALA A 148 9.31 -2.37 -6.85
CA ALA A 148 8.42 -2.14 -5.72
C ALA A 148 8.90 -0.93 -4.92
N MET A 149 8.04 -0.41 -4.05
CA MET A 149 8.34 0.66 -3.10
C MET A 149 7.69 0.34 -1.75
N GLU A 150 8.46 0.44 -0.68
CA GLU A 150 8.16 0.01 0.69
C GLU A 150 7.46 1.07 1.55
N ASN A 151 6.67 1.95 0.93
CA ASN A 151 5.97 3.01 1.65
C ASN A 151 5.18 2.44 2.84
N LYS A 152 5.40 2.97 4.05
CA LYS A 152 4.90 2.40 5.31
C LYS A 152 3.40 2.09 5.26
N GLY A 153 3.06 0.80 5.26
CA GLY A 153 1.68 0.29 5.24
C GLY A 153 0.91 0.42 3.91
N LEU A 154 1.53 0.97 2.86
CA LEU A 154 0.95 1.12 1.51
C LEU A 154 2.03 0.90 0.44
N ASN A 155 2.49 -0.34 0.29
CA ASN A 155 3.50 -0.64 -0.70
C ASN A 155 2.93 -0.49 -2.13
N ILE A 156 3.73 0.05 -3.05
CA ILE A 156 3.36 0.20 -4.46
C ILE A 156 4.29 -0.70 -5.26
N PHE A 157 3.72 -1.61 -6.05
CA PHE A 157 4.46 -2.60 -6.80
C PHE A 157 4.17 -2.46 -8.29
N ASN A 158 5.18 -2.73 -9.12
CA ASN A 158 4.95 -3.03 -10.51
C ASN A 158 4.15 -4.34 -10.61
N SER A 159 3.06 -4.34 -11.39
CA SER A 159 2.15 -5.47 -11.49
C SER A 159 2.83 -6.78 -11.93
N LYS A 160 3.95 -6.69 -12.66
CA LYS A 160 4.79 -7.83 -13.04
C LYS A 160 5.24 -8.68 -11.83
N PHE A 161 5.43 -8.07 -10.67
CA PHE A 161 5.91 -8.76 -9.47
C PHE A 161 4.79 -9.21 -8.52
N ILE A 162 3.53 -8.83 -8.78
CA ILE A 162 2.38 -9.15 -7.92
C ILE A 162 1.41 -10.12 -8.60
N LEU A 163 1.23 -9.98 -9.90
CA LEU A 163 0.23 -10.75 -10.64
C LEU A 163 0.89 -11.99 -11.26
N SER A 164 0.49 -13.16 -10.78
CA SER A 164 0.86 -14.44 -11.37
C SER A 164 -0.33 -15.04 -12.11
N ASP A 165 -0.15 -15.41 -13.36
CA ASP A 165 -1.09 -16.22 -14.16
C ASP A 165 -0.42 -17.56 -14.44
N LYS A 166 -1.02 -18.67 -14.01
CA LYS A 166 -0.46 -20.02 -14.17
C LYS A 166 -0.14 -20.39 -15.62
N ASN A 167 -0.79 -19.75 -16.59
CA ASN A 167 -0.57 -20.02 -18.01
C ASN A 167 0.46 -19.08 -18.66
N LYS A 168 0.91 -18.03 -17.95
CA LYS A 168 1.77 -16.97 -18.52
C LYS A 168 2.98 -16.62 -17.67
N THR A 169 2.99 -16.99 -16.40
CA THR A 169 4.07 -16.74 -15.46
C THR A 169 4.95 -17.97 -15.39
N THR A 170 6.23 -17.80 -15.69
CA THR A 170 7.19 -18.91 -15.70
C THR A 170 7.50 -19.37 -14.27
N ASP A 171 7.96 -20.63 -14.15
CA ASP A 171 8.43 -21.16 -12.88
C ASP A 171 9.56 -20.32 -12.26
N GLN A 172 10.44 -19.72 -13.07
CA GLN A 172 11.49 -18.83 -12.58
C GLN A 172 10.93 -17.53 -11.99
N GLU A 173 9.79 -17.04 -12.50
CA GLU A 173 9.07 -15.89 -11.96
C GLU A 173 8.28 -16.25 -10.68
N LEU A 174 7.88 -17.51 -10.51
CA LEU A 174 7.22 -18.03 -9.30
C LEU A 174 8.20 -18.47 -8.19
N LYS A 175 9.38 -19.00 -8.55
CA LYS A 175 10.36 -19.61 -7.63
C LYS A 175 11.40 -18.63 -7.07
N LYS A 176 11.37 -17.35 -7.44
CA LYS A 176 12.36 -16.36 -7.00
C LYS A 176 12.14 -15.80 -5.58
N TYR A 177 11.21 -16.35 -4.81
CA TYR A 177 10.87 -15.91 -3.45
C TYR A 177 10.57 -17.09 -2.53
#